data_AF-A0A0P4RDX9-F1
#
_entry.id   AF-A0A0P4RDX9-F1
#
_cell.length_a   1.000
_cell.length_b   1.000
_cell.length_c   1.000
_cell.angle_alpha   90.00
_cell.angle_beta   90.00
_cell.angle_gamma   90.00
#
_symmetry.space_group_name_H-M   'P 1'
#
loop_
_entity.id
_entity.type
_entity.pdbx_description
1 polymer ?
#
loop_
_entity_poly.entity_id
_entity_poly.type
_entity_poly.pdbx_seq_one_letter_code
_entity_poly.pdbx_strand_id
1 'polypeptide(L)'
;MTDAGRLAYLPVPVSVDQKFADRLEASGRPESRYRFTGPCAEGGCPQWTGSACDVIDHLLDEPDEAERARLRLATADEDRSLPTCGIRRDCRWFSQRGAAACAACPAVVADVGGTATYRSIHNRGAATSL
;
A
#
# COMPACT_ATOMS: atom_id res chain seq x y z
N MET A 1 -12.65 6.30 -5.28
CA MET A 1 -11.64 6.90 -6.17
C MET A 1 -12.09 8.33 -6.46
N THR A 2 -11.17 9.29 -6.55
CA THR A 2 -11.49 10.66 -6.98
C THR A 2 -11.70 10.70 -8.50
N ASP A 3 -12.28 11.77 -9.03
CA ASP A 3 -12.44 11.96 -10.48
C ASP A 3 -11.10 11.92 -11.24
N ALA A 4 -10.01 12.33 -10.59
CA ALA A 4 -8.64 12.22 -11.12
C ALA A 4 -8.01 10.81 -11.04
N GLY A 5 -8.79 9.76 -10.77
CA GLY A 5 -8.27 8.38 -10.68
C GLY A 5 -7.40 8.09 -9.46
N ARG A 6 -7.46 8.91 -8.40
CA ARG A 6 -6.68 8.72 -7.16
C ARG A 6 -7.47 7.98 -6.09
N LEU A 7 -6.75 7.36 -5.15
CA LEU A 7 -7.37 6.77 -3.96
C LEU A 7 -8.12 7.85 -3.17
N ALA A 8 -9.40 7.60 -2.90
CA ALA A 8 -10.18 8.40 -1.96
C ALA A 8 -10.17 7.66 -0.63
N TYR A 9 -9.61 8.28 0.40
CA TYR A 9 -9.53 7.69 1.73
C TYR A 9 -10.87 7.86 2.45
N LEU A 10 -11.31 6.81 3.14
CA LEU A 10 -12.43 6.88 4.05
C LEU A 10 -11.92 7.38 5.42
N PRO A 11 -12.36 8.55 5.90
CA PRO A 11 -11.89 9.08 7.19
C PRO A 11 -12.35 8.21 8.35
N VAL A 12 -13.53 7.61 8.24
CA VAL A 12 -14.06 6.59 9.16
C VAL A 12 -13.96 5.23 8.49
N PRO A 13 -13.18 4.28 9.03
CA PRO A 13 -13.09 2.94 8.48
C PRO A 13 -14.45 2.25 8.47
N VAL A 14 -14.76 1.57 7.36
CA VAL A 14 -15.92 0.69 7.27
C VAL A 14 -15.42 -0.75 7.44
N SER A 15 -15.92 -1.44 8.45
CA SER A 15 -15.59 -2.85 8.67
C SER A 15 -16.16 -3.72 7.54
N VAL A 16 -15.35 -4.64 7.03
CA VAL A 16 -15.79 -5.63 6.05
C VAL A 16 -16.34 -6.85 6.79
N ASP A 17 -17.64 -6.87 6.99
CA ASP A 17 -18.35 -8.07 7.47
C ASP A 17 -18.61 -9.05 6.32
N GLN A 18 -19.07 -10.26 6.67
CA GLN A 18 -19.34 -11.31 5.68
C GLN A 18 -20.35 -10.86 4.63
N LYS A 19 -21.44 -10.20 5.05
CA LYS A 19 -22.49 -9.72 4.13
C LYS A 19 -21.96 -8.67 3.16
N PHE A 20 -21.00 -7.85 3.57
CA PHE A 20 -20.35 -6.89 2.69
C PHE A 20 -19.37 -7.59 1.76
N ALA A 21 -18.56 -8.54 2.27
CA ALA A 21 -17.69 -9.36 1.43
C ALA A 21 -18.46 -10.08 0.32
N ASP A 22 -19.57 -10.76 0.65
CA ASP A 22 -20.41 -11.48 -0.31
C ASP A 22 -20.92 -10.55 -1.44
N ARG A 23 -21.33 -9.32 -1.09
CA ARG A 23 -21.77 -8.32 -2.07
C ARG A 23 -20.62 -7.80 -2.94
N LEU A 24 -19.44 -7.65 -2.38
CA LEU A 24 -18.26 -7.21 -3.11
C LEU A 24 -17.85 -8.26 -4.14
N GLU A 25 -17.81 -9.54 -3.74
CA GLU A 25 -17.48 -10.66 -4.62
C GLU A 25 -18.51 -10.83 -5.75
N ALA A 26 -19.80 -10.74 -5.42
CA ALA A 26 -20.88 -10.83 -6.42
C ALA A 26 -20.81 -9.73 -7.49
N SER A 27 -20.08 -8.64 -7.24
CA SER A 27 -19.93 -7.51 -8.16
C SER A 27 -18.56 -7.48 -8.86
N GLY A 28 -17.81 -8.59 -8.86
CA GLY A 28 -16.50 -8.73 -9.48
C GLY A 28 -15.35 -8.68 -8.48
N ARG A 29 -14.12 -8.42 -8.95
CA ARG A 29 -12.92 -8.41 -8.09
C ARG A 29 -12.92 -7.19 -7.17
N PRO A 30 -13.06 -7.34 -5.84
CA PRO A 30 -13.13 -6.19 -4.92
C PRO A 30 -11.88 -5.30 -4.98
N GLU A 31 -10.70 -5.89 -5.09
CA GLU A 31 -9.39 -5.22 -5.08
C GLU A 31 -9.17 -4.30 -6.29
N SER A 32 -9.94 -4.50 -7.37
CA SER A 32 -9.93 -3.60 -8.53
C SER A 32 -10.54 -2.22 -8.24
N ARG A 33 -11.30 -2.09 -7.14
CA ARG A 33 -12.04 -0.86 -6.78
C ARG A 33 -11.74 -0.40 -5.36
N TYR A 34 -11.34 -1.31 -4.48
CA TYR A 34 -11.12 -1.06 -3.07
C TYR A 34 -9.72 -1.47 -2.66
N ARG A 35 -9.12 -0.67 -1.77
CA ARG A 35 -7.92 -1.07 -1.03
C ARG A 35 -8.36 -1.42 0.39
N PHE A 36 -8.27 -2.69 0.73
CA PHE A 36 -8.53 -3.15 2.09
C PHE A 36 -7.31 -2.93 2.97
N THR A 37 -7.57 -2.67 4.24
CA THR A 37 -6.55 -2.56 5.27
C THR A 37 -6.88 -3.55 6.38
N GLY A 38 -5.84 -4.16 6.95
CA GLY A 38 -5.96 -5.02 8.13
C GLY A 38 -4.73 -4.86 9.03
N PRO A 39 -4.70 -5.57 10.17
CA PRO A 39 -3.51 -5.66 11.00
C PRO A 39 -2.29 -6.11 10.20
N CYS A 40 -1.11 -5.60 10.55
CA CYS A 40 0.12 -6.07 9.92
C CYS A 40 0.38 -7.53 10.34
N ALA A 41 0.61 -8.42 9.36
CA ALA A 41 0.88 -9.83 9.63
C ALA A 41 2.32 -10.10 10.13
N GLU A 42 3.20 -9.08 10.09
CA GLU A 42 4.59 -9.15 10.56
C GLU A 42 5.30 -10.43 10.08
N GLY A 43 5.70 -11.33 10.98
CA GLY A 43 6.38 -12.58 10.62
C GLY A 43 5.59 -13.51 9.67
N GLY A 44 4.28 -13.34 9.56
CA GLY A 44 3.44 -14.04 8.57
C GLY A 44 3.43 -13.39 7.17
N CYS A 45 4.07 -12.23 7.00
CA CYS A 45 4.17 -11.50 5.74
C CYS A 45 5.50 -11.80 5.04
N PRO A 46 5.51 -12.22 3.76
CA PRO A 46 6.76 -12.42 3.01
C PRO A 46 7.64 -11.17 2.87
N GLN A 47 7.07 -9.98 3.12
CA GLN A 47 7.77 -8.69 3.05
C GLN A 47 8.38 -8.25 4.38
N TRP A 48 8.23 -9.05 5.43
CA TRP A 48 8.81 -8.73 6.73
C TRP A 48 10.30 -9.04 6.74
N THR A 49 11.09 -8.15 7.35
CA THR A 49 12.54 -8.31 7.50
C THR A 49 12.93 -8.97 8.82
N GLY A 50 11.98 -9.19 9.73
CA GLY A 50 12.20 -9.63 11.10
C GLY A 50 11.78 -8.56 12.13
N SER A 51 11.90 -7.28 11.76
CA SER A 51 11.52 -6.15 12.63
C SER A 51 10.75 -5.03 11.90
N ALA A 52 10.74 -5.04 10.57
CA ALA A 52 10.19 -3.97 9.75
C ALA A 52 9.57 -4.51 8.46
N CYS A 53 8.72 -3.69 7.83
CA CYS A 53 8.21 -3.98 6.50
C CYS A 53 9.19 -3.43 5.44
N ASP A 54 9.67 -4.30 4.57
CA ASP A 54 10.66 -3.99 3.54
C ASP A 54 10.11 -3.06 2.44
N VAL A 55 8.82 -3.19 2.13
CA VAL A 55 8.17 -2.46 1.01
C VAL A 55 8.31 -0.95 1.18
N ILE A 56 8.04 -0.43 2.38
CA ILE A 56 8.05 1.01 2.60
C ILE A 56 9.46 1.57 2.69
N ASP A 57 10.43 0.75 3.10
CA ASP A 57 11.84 1.15 3.10
C ASP A 57 12.33 1.27 1.67
N HIS A 58 12.16 0.22 0.85
CA HIS A 58 12.55 0.25 -0.57
C HIS A 58 11.88 1.40 -1.32
N LEU A 59 10.56 1.60 -1.15
CA LEU A 59 9.84 2.66 -1.86
C LEU A 59 10.35 4.07 -1.52
N LEU A 60 10.87 4.28 -0.30
CA LEU A 60 11.38 5.58 0.13
C LEU A 60 12.86 5.77 -0.20
N ASP A 61 13.66 4.70 -0.11
CA ASP A 61 15.11 4.78 -0.20
C ASP A 61 15.62 4.48 -1.62
N GLU A 62 15.01 3.53 -2.32
CA GLU A 62 15.48 3.00 -3.61
C GLU A 62 14.35 2.81 -4.65
N PRO A 63 13.43 3.77 -4.86
CA PRO A 63 12.34 3.58 -5.80
C PRO A 63 12.84 3.49 -7.24
N ASP A 64 12.26 2.57 -8.01
CA ASP A 64 12.48 2.50 -9.46
C ASP A 64 11.85 3.71 -10.18
N GLU A 65 12.07 3.85 -11.49
CA GLU A 65 11.56 5.02 -12.22
C GLU A 65 10.02 5.08 -12.25
N ALA A 66 9.34 3.94 -12.32
CA ALA A 66 7.89 3.89 -12.33
C ALA A 66 7.31 4.25 -10.95
N GLU A 67 7.92 3.77 -9.87
CA GLU A 67 7.60 4.14 -8.50
C GLU A 67 7.84 5.62 -8.26
N ARG A 68 8.98 6.17 -8.69
CA ARG A 68 9.26 7.61 -8.62
C ARG A 68 8.20 8.43 -9.33
N ALA A 69 7.78 8.02 -10.52
CA ALA A 69 6.72 8.71 -11.27
C ALA A 69 5.38 8.71 -10.50
N ARG A 70 5.00 7.58 -9.89
CA ARG A 70 3.77 7.47 -9.07
C ARG A 70 3.86 8.30 -7.79
N LEU A 71 5.01 8.31 -7.12
CA LEU A 71 5.25 9.12 -5.92
C LEU A 71 5.11 10.62 -6.22
N ARG A 72 5.65 11.09 -7.34
CA ARG A 72 5.48 12.48 -7.81
C ARG A 72 4.00 12.79 -8.04
N LEU A 73 3.26 11.90 -8.69
CA LEU A 73 1.82 12.10 -8.94
C LEU A 73 1.00 12.10 -7.64
N ALA A 74 1.32 11.22 -6.69
CA ALA A 74 0.64 11.14 -5.40
C ALA A 74 0.87 12.38 -4.53
N THR A 75 1.99 13.07 -4.72
CA THR A 75 2.39 14.26 -3.95
C THR A 75 2.16 15.58 -4.71
N ALA A 76 1.59 15.51 -5.92
CA ALA A 76 1.33 16.68 -6.77
C ALA A 76 0.14 17.54 -6.31
N ASP A 77 -0.64 17.10 -5.32
CA ASP A 77 -1.68 17.96 -4.72
C ASP A 77 -1.02 19.14 -3.98
N GLU A 78 -1.44 20.36 -4.33
CA GLU A 78 -0.83 21.63 -3.86
C GLU A 78 -0.86 21.78 -2.33
N ASP A 79 -1.79 21.09 -1.66
CA ASP A 79 -2.04 21.27 -0.23
C ASP A 79 -1.02 20.55 0.68
N ARG A 80 -0.16 19.67 0.13
CA ARG A 80 0.90 18.90 0.85
C ARG A 80 0.47 18.22 2.17
N SER A 81 -0.83 18.14 2.44
CA SER A 81 -1.37 17.62 3.68
C SER A 81 -1.43 16.09 3.58
N LEU A 82 -1.11 15.41 4.69
CA LEU A 82 -1.19 13.96 4.73
C LEU A 82 -2.65 13.51 4.56
N PRO A 83 -2.92 12.42 3.82
CA PRO A 83 -4.29 11.94 3.62
C PRO A 83 -4.95 11.62 4.97
N THR A 84 -6.24 11.93 5.14
CA THR A 84 -6.98 11.50 6.35
C THR A 84 -7.11 9.99 6.35
N CYS A 85 -6.33 9.32 7.20
CA CYS A 85 -6.19 7.85 7.18
C CYS A 85 -6.66 7.26 8.51
N GLY A 86 -7.80 6.55 8.48
CA GLY A 86 -8.43 5.98 9.67
C GLY A 86 -7.61 4.91 10.39
N ILE A 87 -6.61 4.31 9.74
CA ILE A 87 -5.71 3.32 10.36
C ILE A 87 -4.38 3.90 10.85
N ARG A 88 -4.13 5.22 10.70
CA ARG A 88 -2.79 5.80 10.95
C ARG A 88 -2.21 5.42 12.31
N ARG A 89 -3.04 5.40 13.35
CA ARG A 89 -2.64 5.05 14.72
C ARG A 89 -2.02 3.66 14.83
N ASP A 90 -2.55 2.69 14.07
CA ASP A 90 -2.17 1.28 14.15
C ASP A 90 -1.37 0.83 12.90
N CYS A 91 -1.02 1.76 12.01
CA CYS A 91 -0.36 1.47 10.75
C CYS A 91 1.14 1.20 10.96
N ARG A 92 1.58 -0.02 10.62
CA ARG A 92 3.01 -0.41 10.69
C ARG A 92 3.92 0.55 9.92
N TRP A 93 3.56 0.94 8.69
CA TRP A 93 4.38 1.85 7.89
C TRP A 93 4.52 3.23 8.51
N PHE A 94 3.44 3.76 9.12
CA PHE A 94 3.51 5.01 9.87
C PHE A 94 4.39 4.87 11.12
N SER A 95 4.27 3.77 11.87
CA SER A 95 5.15 3.53 13.03
C SER A 95 6.64 3.45 12.66
N GLN A 96 6.94 3.01 11.44
CA GLN A 96 8.30 2.77 10.95
C GLN A 96 8.93 4.02 10.31
N ARG A 97 8.20 4.72 9.44
CA ARG A 97 8.72 5.85 8.63
C ARG A 97 7.91 7.14 8.77
N GLY A 98 6.94 7.19 9.68
CA GLY A 98 6.17 8.39 10.02
C GLY A 98 5.41 8.99 8.82
N ALA A 99 5.44 10.32 8.74
CA ALA A 99 4.75 11.09 7.71
C ALA A 99 5.21 10.74 6.28
N ALA A 100 6.49 10.40 6.09
CA ALA A 100 7.02 10.01 4.77
C ALA A 100 6.30 8.77 4.23
N ALA A 101 6.06 7.76 5.07
CA ALA A 101 5.25 6.61 4.68
C ALA A 101 3.82 6.98 4.30
N CYS A 102 3.20 7.89 5.05
CA CYS A 102 1.84 8.34 4.76
C CYS A 102 1.76 9.12 3.43
N ALA A 103 2.78 9.91 3.10
CA ALA A 103 2.85 10.64 1.84
C ALA A 103 3.06 9.71 0.64
N ALA A 104 3.82 8.61 0.82
CA ALA A 104 4.04 7.60 -0.23
C ALA A 104 2.86 6.63 -0.41
N CYS A 105 2.08 6.39 0.65
CA CYS A 105 1.00 5.39 0.67
C CYS A 105 0.02 5.45 -0.52
N PRO A 106 -0.42 6.64 -1.01
CA PRO A 106 -1.34 6.73 -2.15
C PRO A 106 -0.74 6.25 -3.48
N ALA A 107 0.60 6.26 -3.62
CA ALA A 107 1.30 5.80 -4.82
C ALA A 107 1.38 4.26 -4.93
N VAL A 108 1.10 3.55 -3.83
CA VAL A 108 1.22 2.10 -3.76
C VAL A 108 -0.01 1.42 -4.36
N VAL A 109 0.23 0.61 -5.37
CA VAL A 109 -0.75 -0.33 -5.93
C VAL A 109 -0.69 -1.62 -5.10
N ALA A 110 -1.73 -1.86 -4.30
CA ALA A 110 -1.77 -2.99 -3.36
C ALA A 110 -2.08 -4.33 -4.03
N ASP A 111 -2.70 -4.31 -5.21
CA ASP A 111 -3.01 -5.49 -6.01
C ASP A 111 -2.85 -5.14 -7.50
N VAL A 112 -2.07 -5.95 -8.20
CA VAL A 112 -1.90 -5.90 -9.67
C VAL A 112 -2.50 -7.13 -10.35
N GLY A 113 -3.17 -8.00 -9.59
CA GLY A 113 -3.56 -9.34 -10.02
C GLY A 113 -2.40 -10.34 -9.97
N GLY A 114 -2.73 -11.61 -9.81
CA GLY A 114 -1.75 -12.71 -9.75
C GLY A 114 -1.27 -13.03 -8.33
N THR A 115 -0.11 -13.69 -8.23
CA THR A 115 0.46 -14.20 -6.97
C THR A 115 1.82 -13.59 -6.61
N ALA A 116 2.30 -12.66 -7.44
CA ALA A 116 3.59 -12.00 -7.23
C ALA A 116 3.52 -11.09 -5.99
N THR A 117 4.56 -11.16 -5.18
CA THR A 117 4.76 -10.24 -4.05
C THR A 117 5.73 -9.12 -4.43
N TYR A 118 5.75 -8.03 -3.66
CA TYR A 118 6.67 -6.92 -3.89
C TYR A 118 8.13 -7.38 -4.03
N ARG A 119 8.63 -8.16 -3.07
CA ARG A 119 9.95 -8.80 -3.14
C ARG A 119 10.17 -9.67 -4.38
N SER A 120 9.20 -10.46 -4.81
CA SER A 120 9.38 -11.31 -5.99
C SER A 120 9.58 -10.51 -7.29
N ILE A 121 9.11 -9.26 -7.31
CA ILE A 121 9.22 -8.37 -8.46
C ILE A 121 10.54 -7.59 -8.40
N HIS A 122 10.89 -7.04 -7.22
CA HIS A 122 12.00 -6.09 -7.05
C HIS A 122 13.31 -6.77 -6.61
N ASN A 123 13.29 -8.00 -6.08
CA ASN A 123 14.48 -8.73 -5.66
C ASN A 123 15.09 -9.64 -6.75
N ARG A 124 14.92 -9.31 -8.05
CA ARG A 124 15.53 -10.09 -9.15
C ARG A 124 17.05 -9.90 -9.30
N GLY A 125 17.69 -9.19 -8.37
CA GLY A 125 19.14 -8.93 -8.36
C GLY A 125 19.95 -9.71 -7.31
N ALA A 126 19.32 -10.36 -6.33
CA ALA A 126 20.05 -11.06 -5.25
C ALA A 126 20.20 -12.58 -5.46
N ALA A 127 19.82 -13.10 -6.64
CA ALA A 127 20.01 -14.51 -7.01
C ALA A 127 21.18 -14.66 -7.99
N THR A 128 22.38 -14.25 -7.59
CA THR A 128 23.63 -14.73 -8.21
C THR A 128 24.74 -14.68 -7.16
N SER A 129 24.91 -15.78 -6.42
CA SER A 129 26.20 -16.26 -5.88
C SER A 129 25.94 -17.57 -5.15
N LEU A 130 26.05 -18.66 -5.90
CA LEU A 130 26.53 -19.96 -5.44
C LEU A 130 27.44 -20.51 -6.54
#